data_AF-A0A1S8MDN8-F1
#
_entry.id   AF-A0A1S8MDN8-F1
#
_cell.length_a   1.000
_cell.length_b   1.000
_cell.length_c   1.000
_cell.angle_alpha   90.00
_cell.angle_beta   90.00
_cell.angle_gamma   90.00
#
_symmetry.space_group_name_H-M   'P 1'
#
loop_
_entity.id
_entity.type
_entity.pdbx_description
1 polymer ?
#
loop_
_entity_poly.entity_id
_entity_poly.type
_entity_poly.pdbx_seq_one_letter_code
_entity_poly.pdbx_strand_id
1 'polypeptide(L)' 'MKHGKRPTLKQRERISKLKYKGRNLNPENWLVVKDTSEEFVLVNKNSGHQEKYSK' A
#
# COMPACT_ATOMS: atom_id res chain seq x y z
N MET A 1 -7.41 -5.07 15.34
CA MET A 1 -7.85 -4.94 13.93
C MET A 1 -6.74 -4.26 13.14
N LYS A 2 -6.28 -4.80 12.00
CA LYS A 2 -5.21 -4.17 11.21
C LYS A 2 -5.74 -2.83 10.63
N HIS A 3 -5.14 -1.71 11.00
CA HIS A 3 -5.58 -0.35 10.69
C HIS A 3 -5.33 0.05 9.23
N GLY A 4 -6.10 -0.49 8.28
CA GLY A 4 -5.99 -0.08 6.87
C GLY A 4 -7.31 -0.21 6.12
N LYS A 5 -7.56 0.70 5.18
CA LYS A 5 -8.72 0.66 4.29
C LYS A 5 -8.38 -0.07 2.99
N ARG A 6 -9.38 -0.72 2.39
CA ARG A 6 -9.25 -1.25 1.03
C ARG A 6 -8.89 -0.09 0.08
N PRO A 7 -7.86 -0.24 -0.78
CA PRO A 7 -7.47 0.81 -1.70
C PRO A 7 -8.60 1.15 -2.69
N THR A 8 -8.76 2.42 -3.01
CA THR A 8 -9.61 2.88 -4.13
C THR A 8 -9.00 2.49 -5.48
N LEU A 9 -9.74 2.61 -6.58
CA LEU A 9 -9.23 2.30 -7.93
C LEU A 9 -7.92 3.03 -8.24
N LYS A 10 -7.86 4.35 -7.99
CA LYS A 10 -6.63 5.15 -8.19
C LYS A 10 -5.48 4.67 -7.32
N GLN A 11 -5.75 4.25 -6.08
CA GLN A 11 -4.73 3.71 -5.19
C GLN A 11 -4.26 2.32 -5.65
N ARG A 12 -5.13 1.47 -6.20
CA ARG A 12 -4.74 0.17 -6.78
C ARG A 12 -3.76 0.34 -7.94
N GLU A 13 -4.05 1.27 -8.84
CA GLU A 13 -3.15 1.63 -9.96
C GLU A 13 -1.81 2.18 -9.48
N ARG A 14 -1.81 2.96 -8.40
CA ARG A 14 -0.58 3.44 -7.80
C ARG A 14 0.21 2.30 -7.18
N ILE A 15 -0.44 1.44 -6.39
CA ILE A 15 0.19 0.30 -5.72
C ILE A 15 0.80 -0.67 -6.74
N SER A 16 0.12 -0.96 -7.85
CA SER A 16 0.66 -1.87 -8.88
C SER A 16 1.95 -1.36 -9.53
N LYS A 17 2.23 -0.06 -9.47
CA LYS A 17 3.47 0.57 -9.94
C LYS A 17 4.57 0.62 -8.87
N LEU A 18 4.23 0.40 -7.60
CA LEU A 18 5.19 0.36 -6.51
C LEU A 18 5.94 -0.97 -6.50
N LYS A 19 7.19 -0.91 -6.05
CA LYS A 19 8.06 -2.09 -5.92
C LYS A 19 8.38 -2.36 -4.45
N TYR A 20 8.47 -3.64 -4.12
CA TYR A 20 9.01 -4.17 -2.87
C TYR A 20 9.86 -5.38 -3.18
N LYS A 21 11.10 -5.41 -2.67
CA LYS A 21 12.08 -6.47 -2.94
C LYS A 21 12.25 -6.79 -4.44
N GLY A 22 12.30 -5.74 -5.26
CA GLY A 22 12.48 -5.85 -6.72
C GLY A 22 11.26 -6.34 -7.51
N ARG A 23 10.10 -6.54 -6.87
CA ARG A 23 8.86 -6.99 -7.52
C ARG A 23 7.75 -5.96 -7.37
N ASN A 24 6.86 -5.88 -8.36
CA ASN A 24 5.67 -5.03 -8.28
C ASN A 24 4.73 -5.55 -7.17
N LEU A 25 4.06 -4.63 -6.47
CA LEU A 25 3.09 -5.00 -5.46
C LEU A 25 1.78 -5.48 -6.09
N ASN A 26 1.20 -6.57 -5.56
CA ASN A 26 -0.17 -6.95 -5.87
C ASN A 26 -1.14 -6.13 -5.00
N PRO A 27 -1.92 -5.18 -5.57
CA PRO A 27 -2.78 -4.28 -4.80
C PRO A 27 -3.84 -4.98 -3.95
N GLU A 28 -4.21 -6.22 -4.24
CA GLU A 28 -5.20 -6.97 -3.45
C GLU A 28 -4.67 -7.41 -2.09
N ASN A 29 -3.35 -7.47 -1.92
CA ASN A 29 -2.70 -7.87 -0.67
C ASN A 29 -2.37 -6.71 0.25
N TRP A 30 -2.59 -5.46 -0.18
CA TRP A 30 -2.23 -4.27 0.57
C TRP A 30 -3.46 -3.43 0.93
N LEU A 31 -3.43 -2.88 2.14
CA LEU A 31 -4.38 -1.92 2.64
C LEU A 31 -3.69 -0.57 2.78
N VAL A 32 -4.42 0.51 2.52
CA VAL A 32 -3.92 1.88 2.70
C VAL A 32 -4.16 2.31 4.14
N VAL A 33 -3.07 2.61 4.84
CA VAL A 33 -3.08 3.15 6.22
C VAL A 33 -3.14 4.68 6.17
N LYS A 34 -2.32 5.29 5.30
CA LYS A 34 -2.21 6.74 5.14
C LYS A 34 -1.94 7.09 3.68
N ASP A 35 -2.66 8.09 3.16
CA ASP A 35 -2.45 8.65 1.83
C ASP A 35 -2.60 10.18 1.90
N THR A 36 -1.51 10.84 2.25
CA THR A 36 -1.42 12.31 2.30
C THR A 36 -0.52 12.81 1.17
N SER A 37 -0.37 14.13 1.00
CA SER A 37 0.55 14.73 0.04
C SER A 37 2.02 14.35 0.27
N GLU A 38 2.38 13.97 1.49
CA GLU A 38 3.77 13.71 1.90
C GLU A 38 4.10 12.21 1.95
N GLU A 39 3.15 11.37 2.36
CA GLU A 39 3.41 9.95 2.56
C GLU A 39 2.27 9.05 2.12
N PHE A 40 2.67 7.85 1.70
CA PHE A 40 1.79 6.75 1.34
C PHE A 40 2.21 5.50 2.09
N VAL A 41 1.40 5.13 3.07
CA VAL A 41 1.69 4.01 3.98
C VAL A 41 0.73 2.87 3.66
N LEU A 42 1.31 1.70 3.38
CA LEU A 42 0.61 0.46 3.07
C LEU A 42 0.87 -0.57 4.16
N VAL A 43 -0.11 -1.43 4.41
CA VAL A 43 0.06 -2.61 5.25
C VAL A 43 -0.38 -3.86 4.51
N ASN A 44 0.44 -4.91 4.52
CA ASN A 44 0.09 -6.18 3.92
C ASN A 44 -0.96 -6.89 4.78
N LYS A 45 -2.10 -7.24 4.19
CA LYS A 45 -3.22 -7.85 4.91
C LYS A 45 -2.85 -9.22 5.52
N ASN A 46 -1.96 -9.96 4.86
CA ASN A 46 -1.56 -11.30 5.28
C ASN A 46 -0.45 -11.21 6.34
N SER A 47 0.70 -10.61 6.02
CA SER A 47 1.85 -10.58 6.93
C SER A 47 1.81 -9.47 7.98
N GLY A 48 1.01 -8.42 7.77
CA GLY A 48 1.04 -7.22 8.63
C GLY A 48 2.24 -6.31 8.41
N HIS A 49 3.13 -6.65 7.45
CA HIS A 49 4.28 -5.81 7.08
C HIS A 49 3.82 -4.44 6.58
N GLN A 50 4.45 -3.38 7.05
CA GLN A 50 4.17 -2.02 6.62
C GLN A 50 5.25 -1.51 5.68
N GLU A 51 4.83 -0.84 4.63
CA GLU A 51 5.72 -0.19 3.68
C GLU A 51 5.32 1.29 3.57
N LYS A 52 6.31 2.18 3.73
CA LYS A 52 6.11 3.62 3.66
C LYS A 52 6.85 4.18 2.45
N TYR A 53 6.12 4.93 1.65
CA TYR A 53 6.63 5.64 0.49
C TYR A 53 6.49 7.14 0.72
N SER A 54 7.61 7.87 0.74
CA SER A 54 7.60 9.33 0.67
C SER A 54 7.23 9.77 -0.75
N LYS A 55 6.34 10.76 -0.88
CA LYS A 55 5.94 11.33 -2.18
C LYS A 55 6.93 12.37 -2.67
#